data_AF-A0A4V2SU11-F1
#
_entry.id   AF-A0A4V2SU11-F1
#
_cell.length_a   1.000
_cell.length_b   1.000
_cell.length_c   1.000
_cell.angle_alpha   90.00
_cell.angle_beta   90.00
_cell.angle_gamma   90.00
#
_symmetry.space_group_name_H-M   'P 1'
#
loop_
_entity.id
_entity.type
_entity.pdbx_description
1 polymer ?
#
loop_
_entity_poly.entity_id
_entity_poly.type
_entity_poly.pdbx_seq_one_letter_code
_entity_poly.pdbx_strand_id
1 'polypeptide(L)' 'MSMLNRYFFYAVCFVLVVVGILSHSYALLGLSVVAGIAVGFITELYDNKRDEKFKHLNANHQYKH' A
#
# COMPACT_ATOMS: atom_id res chain seq x y z
N MET A 1 8.47 1.68 2.54
CA MET A 1 8.75 0.22 2.42
C MET A 1 9.79 0.06 1.32
N SER A 2 10.57 -1.03 1.22
CA SER A 2 11.36 -1.24 -0.02
C SER A 2 10.41 -1.38 -1.21
N MET A 3 10.77 -0.86 -2.39
CA MET A 3 9.97 -0.97 -3.61
C MET A 3 9.60 -2.43 -3.91
N LEU A 4 10.55 -3.34 -3.70
CA LEU A 4 10.37 -4.77 -3.94
C LEU A 4 9.30 -5.38 -3.02
N ASN A 5 9.30 -5.00 -1.74
CA ASN A 5 8.30 -5.46 -0.78
C ASN A 5 6.90 -4.92 -1.13
N ARG A 6 6.81 -3.67 -1.61
CA ARG A 6 5.53 -3.06 -2.00
C ARG A 6 4.88 -3.83 -3.16
N TYR A 7 5.64 -4.14 -4.20
CA TYR A 7 5.14 -4.93 -5.32
C TYR A 7 4.81 -6.37 -4.93
N PHE A 8 5.58 -6.97 -4.02
CA PHE A 8 5.27 -8.29 -3.49
C PHE A 8 3.89 -8.32 -2.81
N PHE A 9 3.59 -7.37 -1.91
CA PHE A 9 2.29 -7.32 -1.25
C PHE A 9 1.13 -7.05 -2.23
N TYR A 10 1.34 -6.17 -3.21
CA TYR A 10 0.31 -5.95 -4.24
C TYR A 10 0.07 -7.19 -5.10
N ALA A 11 1.12 -7.93 -5.47
CA ALA A 11 0.98 -9.18 -6.20
C ALA A 11 0.22 -10.23 -5.38
N VAL A 12 0.49 -10.33 -4.07
CA VAL A 12 -0.26 -11.22 -3.17
C VAL A 12 -1.74 -10.84 -3.13
N CYS A 13 -2.08 -9.55 -2.96
CA CYS A 13 -3.46 -9.08 -3.00
C CYS A 13 -4.14 -9.42 -4.33
N PHE A 14 -3.45 -9.24 -5.46
CA PHE A 14 -3.97 -9.58 -6.78
C PHE A 14 -4.26 -11.08 -6.91
N VAL A 15 -3.33 -11.95 -6.51
CA VAL A 15 -3.53 -13.40 -6.54
C VAL A 15 -4.70 -13.82 -5.66
N LEU A 16 -4.85 -13.21 -4.48
CA LEU A 16 -5.97 -13.45 -3.57
C LEU A 16 -7.33 -13.14 -4.23
N VAL A 17 -7.43 -12.01 -4.93
CA VAL A 17 -8.63 -11.66 -5.71
C VAL A 17 -8.89 -12.68 -6.81
N VAL A 18 -7.87 -13.03 -7.60
CA VAL A 18 -8.00 -14.01 -8.70
C VAL A 18 -8.50 -15.36 -8.16
N VAL A 19 -7.90 -15.85 -7.07
CA VAL A 19 -8.32 -17.11 -6.42
C VAL A 19 -9.74 -16.99 -5.88
N GLY A 20 -10.12 -15.86 -5.29
CA GLY A 20 -11.47 -15.59 -4.82
C GLY A 20 -12.52 -15.66 -5.93
N ILE A 21 -12.21 -15.09 -7.10
CA ILE A 21 -13.07 -15.14 -8.29
C ILE A 21 -13.18 -16.59 -8.81
N LEU A 22 -12.05 -17.27 -9.03
CA LEU A 22 -12.05 -18.63 -9.57
C LEU A 22 -12.78 -19.62 -8.67
N SER A 23 -12.63 -19.47 -7.35
CA SER A 23 -13.33 -20.29 -6.36
C SER A 23 -14.77 -19.89 -6.11
N HIS A 24 -15.27 -18.81 -6.73
CA HIS A 24 -16.60 -18.23 -6.49
C HIS A 24 -16.85 -17.96 -4.99
N SER A 25 -15.79 -17.65 -4.24
CA SER A 25 -15.85 -17.51 -2.79
C SER A 25 -15.91 -16.04 -2.39
N TYR A 26 -17.12 -15.60 -2.02
CA TYR A 26 -17.36 -14.26 -1.49
C TYR A 26 -16.58 -13.98 -0.20
N ALA A 27 -16.29 -15.02 0.61
CA ALA A 27 -15.46 -14.88 1.80
C ALA A 27 -14.01 -14.52 1.44
N LEU A 28 -13.41 -15.22 0.47
CA LEU A 28 -12.07 -14.90 -0.03
C LEU A 28 -12.01 -13.52 -0.66
N LEU A 29 -13.04 -13.13 -1.42
CA LEU A 29 -13.14 -11.79 -1.98
C LEU A 29 -13.22 -10.72 -0.89
N GLY A 30 -14.04 -10.94 0.15
CA GLY A 30 -14.12 -10.03 1.29
C GLY A 30 -12.77 -9.88 2.02
N LEU A 31 -12.08 -10.99 2.28
CA LEU A 31 -10.73 -10.97 2.87
C LEU A 31 -9.72 -10.25 1.98
N SER A 32 -9.83 -10.40 0.65
CA SER A 32 -8.95 -9.72 -0.32
C SER A 32 -9.11 -8.21 -0.26
N VAL A 33 -10.34 -7.71 -0.12
CA VAL A 33 -10.63 -6.27 0.06
C VAL A 33 -9.98 -5.75 1.34
N VAL A 34 -10.19 -6.44 2.46
CA VAL A 34 -9.61 -6.04 3.75
C VAL A 34 -8.08 -6.05 3.70
N ALA A 35 -7.48 -7.08 3.09
CA ALA A 35 -6.04 -7.18 2.91
C ALA A 35 -5.48 -6.03 2.05
N GLY A 36 -6.17 -5.67 0.96
CA GLY A 36 -5.78 -4.54 0.11
C GLY A 36 -5.77 -3.21 0.85
N ILE A 37 -6.81 -2.95 1.65
CA ILE A 37 -6.89 -1.75 2.50
C ILE A 37 -5.74 -1.72 3.51
N ALA A 38 -5.48 -2.84 4.20
CA ALA A 38 -4.40 -2.93 5.18
C ALA A 38 -3.02 -2.67 4.55
N VAL A 39 -2.74 -3.26 3.38
CA VAL A 39 -1.49 -3.01 2.66
C VAL A 39 -1.38 -1.54 2.23
N GLY A 40 -2.48 -0.91 1.83
CA GLY A 40 -2.55 0.52 1.53
C GLY A 40 -2.13 1.38 2.73
N PHE A 41 -2.76 1.17 3.89
CA PHE A 41 -2.42 1.89 5.12
C PHE A 41 -0.97 1.68 5.55
N ILE A 42 -0.47 0.44 5.51
CA ILE A 42 0.93 0.14 5.87
C ILE A 42 1.89 0.86 4.94
N THR A 43 1.59 0.86 3.64
CA THR A 43 2.41 1.53 2.63
C THR A 43 2.45 3.03 2.89
N GLU A 44 1.29 3.65 3.09
CA GLU A 44 1.17 5.08 3.37
C GLU A 44 1.91 5.47 4.65
N LEU A 45 1.75 4.73 5.74
CA LEU A 45 2.48 4.97 6.98
C LEU A 45 4.00 4.90 6.79
N TYR A 46 4.48 3.95 5.99
CA TYR A 46 5.91 3.79 5.75
C TYR A 46 6.46 4.89 4.83
N ASP A 47 5.73 5.24 3.78
CA ASP A 47 6.14 6.29 2.85
C ASP A 47 6.11 7.66 3.55
N ASN A 48 5.09 7.94 4.36
CA ASN A 48 5.00 9.16 5.16
C ASN A 48 6.14 9.26 6.19
N LYS A 49 6.50 8.16 6.88
CA LYS A 49 7.69 8.12 7.76
C LYS A 49 9.00 8.34 7.00
N ARG A 50 9.10 7.85 5.76
CA ARG A 50 10.29 8.07 4.92
C ARG A 50 10.42 9.54 4.54
N ASP A 51 9.29 10.16 4.19
CA ASP A 51 9.23 11.53 3.69
C ASP A 51 9.22 12.58 4.81
N GLU A 52 8.86 12.22 6.04
CA GLU A 52 9.03 13.07 7.24
C GLU A 52 10.46 13.60 7.38
N LYS A 53 11.45 12.77 7.04
CA LYS A 53 12.87 13.15 7.06
C LYS A 53 13.22 14.22 6.01
N PHE A 54 12.39 14.44 5.00
CA PHE A 54 12.64 15.45 3.95
C PHE A 54 11.61 16.58 3.99
N LYS A 55 10.59 16.47 4.84
CA LYS A 55 9.49 17.42 4.96
C LYS A 55 9.96 18.84 5.34
N HIS A 56 11.00 18.94 6.17
CA HIS A 56 11.63 20.22 6.53
C HIS A 56 12.43 20.86 5.39
N LEU A 57 12.99 20.06 4.47
CA LEU A 57 13.67 20.57 3.27
C LEU A 57 12.66 21.07 2.24
N ASN A 58 11.49 20.42 2.15
CA ASN A 58 10.41 20.81 1.26
C ASN A 58 9.68 22.08 1.77
N ALA A 59 9.49 22.20 3.09
CA ALA A 59 8.92 23.41 3.71
C ALA A 59 9.74 24.67 3.41
N ASN A 60 11.07 24.57 3.39
CA ASN A 60 11.95 25.70 3.05
C ASN A 60 11.95 26.08 1.56
N HIS A 61 11.55 25.18 0.66
CA HIS A 61 11.37 25.50 -0.76
C HIS A 61 10.00 26.13 -1.05
N GLN A 62 8.94 25.73 -0.33
CA GLN A 62 7.61 26.32 -0.51
C GLN A 62 7.47 27.75 0.03
N TYR A 63 8.32 28.19 0.97
CA TYR A 63 8.31 29.58 1.46
C TYR A 63 9.09 30.56 0.56
N LYS A 64 9.82 30.08 -0.45
CA LYS A 64 10.66 30.91 -1.33
C LYS A 64 10.06 31.17 -2.73
N HIS A 65 8.87 30.65 -3.00
CA HIS A 65 8.05 30.96 -4.17
C HIS A 65 6.72 31.55 -3.72
#